data_AF-A0A926VZN5-F1
#
_entry.id   AF-A0A926VZN5-F1
#
_cell.length_a   1.000
_cell.length_b   1.000
_cell.length_c   1.000
_cell.angle_alpha   90.00
_cell.angle_beta   90.00
_cell.angle_gamma   90.00
#
_symmetry.space_group_name_H-M   'P 1'
#
loop_
_entity.id
_entity.type
_entity.pdbx_description
1 polymer ?
#
loop_
_entity_poly.entity_id
_entity_poly.type
_entity_poly.pdbx_seq_one_letter_code
_entity_poly.pdbx_strand_id
1 'polypeptide(L)'
;MTIFTSYYAGKIRGEAVSISLYPPKGFEGKHLPLFAPTPELLKWWKSSASDTNAEQEYTRQFHEILLCRQQLIDIWVAKQQQNSHDMTLCCYEKTGDFCHRHQVGREVIQAYLPKLWGGEVGLGTVTKEKMSTNCGQKIILPTTYPPQVLSLIEKCHELGYRVKCDRLECGYYQVTLNGEDLGVWSELGVLAVLSGLQEKFYRERLIPSVAMAAKARGKNNQQDIKMPSWVLVRNTQSEVLAPVEQLATEELKPSRAETRIVEQMSLL
;
A
#
# COMPACT_ATOMS: atom_id res chain seq x y z
N MET A 1 22.85 -7.65 2.10
CA MET A 1 22.51 -6.24 1.93
C MET A 1 22.19 -5.58 3.26
N THR A 2 22.28 -4.26 3.31
CA THR A 2 21.88 -3.42 4.43
C THR A 2 21.11 -2.20 3.91
N ILE A 3 20.00 -1.90 4.59
CA ILE A 3 19.14 -0.76 4.34
C ILE A 3 19.50 0.33 5.34
N PHE A 4 19.93 1.47 4.83
CA PHE A 4 20.24 2.66 5.62
C PHE A 4 19.19 3.74 5.38
N THR A 5 19.17 4.75 6.25
CA THR A 5 18.49 6.03 5.99
C THR A 5 19.50 7.17 5.90
N SER A 6 19.20 8.19 5.10
CA SER A 6 19.95 9.44 5.09
C SER A 6 19.09 10.58 4.54
N TYR A 7 19.65 11.78 4.47
CA TYR A 7 19.09 12.88 3.70
C TYR A 7 19.83 13.01 2.36
N TYR A 8 19.26 13.72 1.39
CA TYR A 8 19.82 13.77 0.02
C TYR A 8 21.27 14.25 -0.07
N ALA A 9 21.63 15.26 0.71
CA ALA A 9 23.00 15.79 0.76
C ALA A 9 23.90 15.04 1.77
N GLY A 10 23.37 14.00 2.41
CA GLY A 10 24.07 13.17 3.36
C GLY A 10 24.91 12.09 2.69
N LYS A 11 25.56 11.28 3.51
CA LYS A 11 26.35 10.15 3.00
C LYS A 11 25.40 9.04 2.55
N ILE A 12 25.54 8.65 1.28
CA ILE A 12 24.77 7.55 0.69
C ILE A 12 25.61 6.27 0.69
N ARG A 13 25.00 5.15 1.05
CA ARG A 13 25.58 3.80 0.95
C ARG A 13 24.75 2.93 0.02
N GLY A 14 25.41 2.36 -0.99
CA GLY A 14 24.75 1.57 -2.01
C GLY A 14 23.81 2.40 -2.87
N GLU A 15 22.68 1.81 -3.27
CA GLU A 15 21.71 2.46 -4.12
C GLU A 15 20.93 3.57 -3.38
N ALA A 16 20.92 4.78 -3.95
CA ALA A 16 20.09 5.87 -3.44
C ALA A 16 18.62 5.66 -3.82
N VAL A 17 17.73 5.65 -2.84
CA VAL A 17 16.29 5.54 -3.05
C VAL A 17 15.56 6.70 -2.38
N SER A 18 14.95 7.57 -3.18
CA SER A 18 14.08 8.63 -2.71
C SER A 18 12.80 8.05 -2.11
N ILE A 19 12.47 8.48 -0.90
CA ILE A 19 11.17 8.24 -0.26
C ILE A 19 10.40 9.55 -0.03
N SER A 20 10.81 10.66 -0.64
CA SER A 20 10.06 11.92 -0.58
C SER A 20 8.99 11.95 -1.65
N LEU A 21 7.97 12.80 -1.44
CA LEU A 21 6.92 13.02 -2.42
C LEU A 21 7.49 13.52 -3.75
N TYR A 22 8.48 14.41 -3.68
CA TYR A 22 9.20 14.97 -4.83
C TYR A 22 10.71 14.83 -4.60
N PRO A 23 11.45 14.00 -5.37
CA PRO A 23 12.91 13.98 -5.32
C PRO A 23 13.50 15.34 -5.75
N PRO A 24 14.73 15.69 -5.33
CA PRO A 24 15.37 16.93 -5.76
C PRO A 24 15.66 16.89 -7.26
N LYS A 25 15.74 18.07 -7.89
CA LYS A 25 16.06 18.18 -9.32
C LYS A 25 17.43 17.55 -9.59
N GLY A 26 17.49 16.65 -10.57
CA GLY A 26 18.71 15.92 -10.92
C GLY A 26 19.03 14.74 -10.01
N PHE A 27 18.10 14.27 -9.17
CA PHE A 27 18.30 13.03 -8.42
C PHE A 27 18.37 11.83 -9.36
N GLU A 28 19.51 11.15 -9.39
CA GLU A 28 19.77 9.99 -10.27
C GLU A 28 19.35 8.64 -9.66
N GLY A 29 18.97 8.62 -8.37
CA GLY A 29 18.54 7.41 -7.68
C GLY A 29 17.10 6.97 -8.01
N LYS A 30 16.69 5.81 -7.50
CA LYS A 30 15.30 5.32 -7.67
C LYS A 30 14.32 6.15 -6.86
N HIS A 31 13.10 6.31 -7.36
CA HIS A 31 12.01 6.94 -6.61
C HIS A 31 11.02 5.88 -6.10
N LEU A 32 10.80 5.86 -4.78
CA LEU A 32 9.89 4.95 -4.09
C LEU A 32 8.81 5.74 -3.35
N PRO A 33 7.77 6.22 -4.06
CA PRO A 33 6.69 7.01 -3.46
C PRO A 33 5.81 6.22 -2.47
N LEU A 34 5.99 4.89 -2.40
CA LEU A 34 5.32 4.01 -1.43
C LEU A 34 5.46 4.53 0.02
N PHE A 35 6.61 5.10 0.35
CA PHE A 35 6.93 5.62 1.68
C PHE A 35 6.86 7.16 1.76
N ALA A 36 6.33 7.84 0.75
CA ALA A 36 6.17 9.29 0.78
C ALA A 36 4.89 9.70 1.53
N PRO A 37 4.90 10.79 2.31
CA PRO A 37 3.66 11.37 2.84
C PRO A 37 2.75 11.81 1.69
N THR A 38 1.45 11.96 1.96
CA THR A 38 0.53 12.56 0.99
C THR A 38 0.81 14.06 0.83
N PRO A 39 0.47 14.67 -0.32
CA PRO A 39 0.58 16.12 -0.52
C PRO A 39 -0.14 16.92 0.57
N GLU A 40 -1.30 16.43 1.02
CA GLU A 40 -2.14 17.07 2.04
C GLU A 40 -1.44 17.07 3.40
N LEU A 41 -0.90 15.92 3.83
CA LEU A 41 -0.17 15.79 5.09
C LEU A 41 1.10 16.65 5.07
N LEU A 42 1.83 16.66 3.95
CA LEU A 42 3.02 17.48 3.80
C LEU A 42 2.70 18.98 3.85
N LYS A 43 1.62 19.42 3.20
CA LYS A 43 1.17 20.82 3.23
C LYS A 43 0.76 21.21 4.64
N TRP A 44 0.00 20.36 5.33
CA TRP A 44 -0.42 20.58 6.71
C TRP A 44 0.79 20.73 7.65
N TRP A 45 1.75 19.80 7.57
CA TRP A 45 2.98 19.83 8.39
C TRP A 45 3.73 21.16 8.24
N LYS A 46 3.93 21.61 7.00
CA LYS A 46 4.61 22.88 6.69
C LYS A 46 3.87 24.12 7.19
N SER A 47 2.56 24.03 7.39
CA SER A 47 1.74 25.11 7.94
C SER A 47 1.52 25.02 9.45
N SER A 48 1.98 23.94 10.08
CA SER A 48 1.80 23.70 11.51
C SER A 48 2.81 24.51 12.34
N ALA A 49 2.59 24.54 13.66
CA ALA A 49 3.55 25.13 14.60
C ALA A 49 4.89 24.36 14.66
N SER A 50 4.97 23.17 14.04
CA SER A 50 6.14 22.27 14.11
C SER A 50 6.57 21.99 15.55
N ASP A 51 5.60 21.91 16.46
CA ASP A 51 5.79 21.60 17.87
C ASP A 51 5.54 20.09 18.13
N THR A 52 5.73 19.66 19.37
CA THR A 52 5.55 18.27 19.77
C THR A 52 4.15 17.73 19.43
N ASN A 53 3.10 18.55 19.53
CA ASN A 53 1.75 18.13 19.19
C ASN A 53 1.59 17.91 17.68
N ALA A 54 2.16 18.82 16.88
CA ALA A 54 2.18 18.67 15.43
C ALA A 54 2.97 17.42 15.00
N GLU A 55 4.11 17.12 15.65
CA GLU A 55 4.89 15.91 15.37
C GLU A 55 4.11 14.63 15.68
N GLN A 56 3.40 14.60 16.81
CA GLN A 56 2.56 13.46 17.19
C GLN A 56 1.44 13.24 16.19
N GLU A 57 0.75 14.31 15.79
CA GLU A 57 -0.35 14.24 14.83
C GLU A 57 0.14 13.86 13.43
N TYR A 58 1.29 14.38 12.99
CA TYR A 58 1.94 13.92 11.76
C TYR A 58 2.24 12.43 11.83
N THR A 59 2.85 11.98 12.94
CA THR A 59 3.23 10.57 13.13
C THR A 59 2.00 9.67 13.05
N ARG A 60 0.89 10.08 13.68
CA ARG A 60 -0.39 9.36 13.66
C ARG A 60 -0.95 9.25 12.24
N GLN A 61 -1.06 10.37 11.51
CA GLN A 61 -1.60 10.37 10.15
C GLN A 61 -0.68 9.62 9.17
N PHE A 62 0.64 9.75 9.32
CA PHE A 62 1.58 9.03 8.48
C PHE A 62 1.54 7.51 8.74
N HIS A 63 1.32 7.10 9.98
CA HIS A 63 1.07 5.70 10.32
C HIS A 63 -0.17 5.15 9.60
N GLU A 64 -1.28 5.90 9.58
CA GLU A 64 -2.49 5.51 8.84
C GLU A 64 -2.22 5.35 7.34
N ILE A 65 -1.38 6.23 6.76
CA ILE A 65 -0.94 6.10 5.36
C ILE A 65 -0.15 4.80 5.13
N LEU A 66 0.77 4.45 6.04
CA LEU A 66 1.53 3.20 5.96
C LEU A 66 0.60 1.99 6.05
N LEU A 67 -0.36 1.99 6.99
CA LEU A 67 -1.37 0.94 7.12
C LEU A 67 -2.21 0.77 5.85
N CYS A 68 -2.65 1.87 5.24
CA CYS A 68 -3.39 1.83 3.98
C CYS A 68 -2.57 1.22 2.82
N ARG A 69 -1.24 1.30 2.91
CA ARG A 69 -0.30 0.81 1.90
C ARG A 69 0.31 -0.55 2.26
N GLN A 70 -0.11 -1.18 3.35
CA GLN A 70 0.57 -2.33 3.93
C GLN A 70 0.76 -3.48 2.93
N GLN A 71 -0.22 -3.78 2.08
CA GLN A 71 -0.08 -4.82 1.05
C GLN A 71 1.09 -4.56 0.09
N LEU A 72 1.30 -3.31 -0.32
CA LEU A 72 2.41 -2.93 -1.20
C LEU A 72 3.74 -2.96 -0.44
N ILE A 73 3.72 -2.61 0.86
CA ILE A 73 4.86 -2.71 1.76
C ILE A 73 5.29 -4.18 1.90
N ASP A 74 4.36 -5.11 2.10
CA ASP A 74 4.65 -6.54 2.22
C ASP A 74 5.33 -7.09 0.96
N ILE A 75 4.84 -6.70 -0.23
CA ILE A 75 5.47 -7.06 -1.52
C ILE A 75 6.87 -6.47 -1.62
N TRP A 76 7.06 -5.20 -1.21
CA TRP A 76 8.37 -4.55 -1.23
C TRP A 76 9.35 -5.23 -0.27
N VAL A 77 8.90 -5.57 0.95
CA VAL A 77 9.66 -6.28 1.97
C VAL A 77 10.13 -7.64 1.45
N ALA A 78 9.22 -8.42 0.85
CA ALA A 78 9.56 -9.73 0.28
C ALA A 78 10.63 -9.61 -0.82
N LYS A 79 10.56 -8.58 -1.67
CA LYS A 79 11.59 -8.31 -2.69
C LYS A 79 12.94 -7.94 -2.08
N GLN A 80 12.94 -7.16 -0.99
CA GLN A 80 14.19 -6.77 -0.33
C GLN A 80 14.95 -7.94 0.28
N GLN A 81 14.25 -8.99 0.74
CA GLN A 81 14.91 -10.21 1.25
C GLN A 81 15.76 -10.93 0.18
N GLN A 82 15.45 -10.72 -1.10
CA GLN A 82 16.17 -11.32 -2.23
C GLN A 82 17.23 -10.37 -2.82
N ASN A 83 17.27 -9.11 -2.37
CA ASN A 83 18.17 -8.11 -2.93
C ASN A 83 19.58 -8.26 -2.34
N SER A 84 20.60 -8.21 -3.20
CA SER A 84 22.00 -8.36 -2.83
C SER A 84 22.70 -7.03 -2.55
N HIS A 85 22.13 -5.90 -2.98
CA HIS A 85 22.78 -4.59 -2.91
C HIS A 85 22.31 -3.78 -1.71
N ASP A 86 23.25 -3.09 -1.06
CA ASP A 86 22.92 -2.10 -0.04
C ASP A 86 22.10 -0.96 -0.65
N MET A 87 21.24 -0.35 0.16
CA MET A 87 20.43 0.79 -0.26
C MET A 87 20.32 1.83 0.84
N THR A 88 20.12 3.09 0.45
CA THR A 88 19.88 4.20 1.37
C THR A 88 18.57 4.90 1.02
N LEU A 89 17.63 4.88 1.97
CA LEU A 89 16.35 5.59 1.87
C LEU A 89 16.56 7.09 2.20
N CYS A 90 16.20 7.97 1.27
CA CYS A 90 16.54 9.39 1.30
C CYS A 90 15.30 10.29 1.42
N CYS A 91 15.38 11.30 2.29
CA CYS A 91 14.44 12.45 2.31
C CYS A 91 15.20 13.79 2.44
N TYR A 92 14.50 14.92 2.64
CA TYR A 92 15.13 16.25 2.63
C TYR A 92 15.70 16.68 3.97
N GLU A 93 15.01 16.32 5.04
CA GLU A 93 15.25 16.80 6.40
C GLU A 93 16.61 16.31 6.88
N LYS A 94 17.40 17.11 7.61
CA LYS A 94 18.75 16.71 8.00
C LYS A 94 18.73 15.68 9.12
N THR A 95 19.88 15.10 9.42
CA THR A 95 20.05 14.25 10.60
C THR A 95 19.68 15.02 11.86
N GLY A 96 18.82 14.42 12.69
CA GLY A 96 18.27 15.04 13.90
C GLY A 96 16.91 15.74 13.71
N ASP A 97 16.54 16.10 12.47
CA ASP A 97 15.24 16.74 12.20
C ASP A 97 14.09 15.72 12.21
N PHE A 98 12.91 16.13 12.67
CA PHE A 98 11.71 15.32 12.53
C PHE A 98 11.36 15.10 11.06
N CYS A 99 11.15 13.84 10.66
CA CYS A 99 10.72 13.49 9.31
C CYS A 99 10.20 12.04 9.22
N HIS A 100 9.52 11.73 8.12
CA HIS A 100 8.94 10.42 7.86
C HIS A 100 9.97 9.30 7.68
N ARG A 101 11.23 9.59 7.30
CA ARG A 101 12.26 8.53 7.15
C ARG A 101 12.51 7.78 8.46
N HIS A 102 12.46 8.48 9.59
CA HIS A 102 12.65 7.87 10.90
C HIS A 102 11.50 6.92 11.24
N GLN A 103 10.29 7.29 10.87
CA GLN A 103 9.12 6.45 11.03
C GLN A 103 9.16 5.23 10.11
N VAL A 104 9.53 5.38 8.84
CA VAL A 104 9.75 4.25 7.91
C VAL A 104 10.83 3.30 8.43
N GLY A 105 11.97 3.84 8.90
CA GLY A 105 13.05 3.05 9.49
C GLY A 105 12.57 2.21 10.69
N ARG A 106 11.73 2.78 11.55
CA ARG A 106 11.20 2.13 12.74
C ARG A 106 10.08 1.14 12.44
N GLU A 107 9.03 1.59 11.76
CA GLU A 107 7.79 0.83 11.59
C GLU A 107 7.85 -0.17 10.44
N VAL A 108 8.73 0.06 9.46
CA VAL A 108 8.86 -0.85 8.31
C VAL A 108 10.16 -1.64 8.40
N ILE A 109 11.30 -0.95 8.43
CA ILE A 109 12.58 -1.65 8.27
C ILE A 109 12.92 -2.45 9.53
N GLN A 110 12.83 -1.85 10.71
CA GLN A 110 13.11 -2.57 11.96
C GLN A 110 12.04 -3.61 12.29
N ALA A 111 10.77 -3.38 11.94
CA ALA A 111 9.69 -4.34 12.19
C ALA A 111 9.79 -5.59 11.30
N TYR A 112 9.98 -5.41 9.98
CA TYR A 112 9.88 -6.51 9.02
C TYR A 112 11.24 -7.00 8.49
N LEU A 113 12.28 -6.15 8.54
CA LEU A 113 13.63 -6.45 8.04
C LEU A 113 14.73 -6.14 9.08
N PRO A 114 14.60 -6.54 10.36
CA PRO A 114 15.53 -6.11 11.43
C PRO A 114 16.98 -6.49 11.16
N LYS A 115 17.21 -7.64 10.50
CA LYS A 115 18.56 -8.12 10.16
C LYS A 115 19.23 -7.29 9.06
N LEU A 116 18.45 -6.55 8.28
CA LEU A 116 18.93 -5.72 7.18
C LEU A 116 19.04 -4.25 7.60
N TRP A 117 18.65 -3.88 8.82
CA TRP A 117 18.69 -2.48 9.27
C TRP A 117 20.13 -2.03 9.57
N GLY A 118 20.58 -0.99 8.85
CA GLY A 118 21.90 -0.39 8.99
C GLY A 118 21.96 0.89 9.80
N GLY A 119 20.81 1.45 10.18
CA GLY A 119 20.75 2.75 10.86
C GLY A 119 20.79 3.94 9.90
N GLU A 120 20.88 5.13 10.48
CA GLU A 120 21.10 6.36 9.73
C GLU A 120 22.58 6.53 9.41
N VAL A 121 22.90 6.80 8.14
CA VAL A 121 24.29 7.01 7.70
C VAL A 121 24.79 8.36 8.20
N GLY A 122 25.93 8.37 8.90
CA GLY A 122 26.61 9.60 9.30
C GLY A 122 26.43 9.98 10.77
N LEU A 123 25.50 9.35 11.49
CA LEU A 123 25.62 9.26 12.94
C LEU A 123 26.76 8.27 13.23
N GLY A 124 27.84 8.77 13.84
CA GLY A 124 28.91 7.91 14.37
C GLY A 124 28.26 6.80 15.17
N THR A 125 28.74 5.56 14.99
CA THR A 125 28.13 4.33 15.51
C THR A 125 27.77 4.48 16.99
N VAL A 126 26.57 4.98 17.27
CA VAL A 126 25.94 4.77 18.56
C VAL A 126 25.72 3.27 18.54
N THR A 127 26.49 2.62 19.39
CA THR A 127 26.47 1.19 19.67
C THR A 127 25.06 0.66 19.52
N LYS A 128 24.94 -0.57 19.01
CA LYS A 128 23.77 -1.42 19.17
C LYS A 128 23.45 -1.54 20.66
N GLU A 129 22.95 -0.49 21.30
CA GLU A 129 22.15 -0.61 22.47
C GLU A 129 20.98 -1.42 21.99
N LYS A 130 21.04 -2.68 22.42
CA LYS A 130 19.92 -3.57 22.54
C LYS A 130 18.77 -2.73 23.08
N MET A 131 17.95 -2.16 22.19
CA MET A 131 16.67 -1.59 22.55
C MET A 131 15.94 -2.75 23.19
N SER A 132 16.04 -2.81 24.52
CA SER A 132 15.18 -3.60 25.34
C SER A 132 13.79 -3.15 24.96
N THR A 133 13.06 -4.00 24.26
CA THR A 133 11.62 -3.91 24.08
C THR A 133 10.98 -4.06 25.46
N ASN A 134 11.13 -3.03 26.30
CA ASN A 134 10.19 -2.68 27.34
C ASN A 134 9.28 -1.59 26.77
N CYS A 135 8.56 -1.95 25.72
CA CYS A 135 7.23 -1.41 25.46
C CYS A 135 6.24 -2.57 25.58
N GLY A 136 6.24 -3.17 26.78
CA GLY A 136 5.23 -4.11 27.25
C GLY A 136 4.06 -3.39 27.93
N GLN A 137 3.90 -2.08 27.72
CA GLN A 137 2.60 -1.46 27.94
C GLN A 137 1.76 -1.73 26.70
N LYS A 138 1.13 -2.91 26.73
CA LYS A 138 -0.09 -3.21 25.99
C LYS A 138 -1.07 -2.11 26.35
N ILE A 139 -1.09 -1.03 25.57
CA ILE A 139 -2.23 -0.12 25.57
C ILE A 139 -3.35 -0.98 25.02
N ILE A 140 -4.13 -1.56 25.93
CA ILE A 140 -5.44 -2.10 25.62
C ILE A 140 -6.28 -0.87 25.31
N LEU A 141 -6.11 -0.33 24.10
CA LEU A 141 -7.10 0.56 23.53
C LEU A 141 -8.40 -0.25 23.54
N PRO A 142 -9.49 0.30 24.09
CA PRO A 142 -10.78 -0.37 23.96
C PRO A 142 -10.98 -0.69 22.48
N THR A 143 -11.28 -1.96 22.21
CA THR A 143 -11.56 -2.53 20.89
C THR A 143 -12.86 -1.95 20.35
N THR A 144 -12.92 -0.63 20.21
CA THR A 144 -13.98 0.07 19.52
C THR A 144 -13.60 0.10 18.06
N TYR A 145 -14.49 -0.48 17.25
CA TYR A 145 -14.44 -0.34 15.81
C TYR A 145 -14.60 1.15 15.45
N PRO A 146 -14.04 1.58 14.32
CA PRO A 146 -14.43 2.83 13.70
C PRO A 146 -15.97 2.89 13.53
N PRO A 147 -16.61 4.06 13.74
CA PRO A 147 -18.08 4.19 13.63
C PRO A 147 -18.64 3.69 12.30
N GLN A 148 -17.89 3.85 11.21
CA GLN A 148 -18.27 3.38 9.88
C GLN A 148 -18.34 1.85 9.81
N VAL A 149 -17.39 1.15 10.44
CA VAL A 149 -17.38 -0.32 10.47
C VAL A 149 -18.55 -0.84 11.30
N LEU A 150 -18.86 -0.21 12.45
CA LEU A 150 -20.05 -0.56 13.25
C LEU A 150 -21.33 -0.43 12.44
N SER A 151 -21.55 0.72 11.81
CA SER A 151 -22.76 0.96 11.01
C SER A 151 -22.92 -0.05 9.87
N LEU A 152 -21.83 -0.48 9.24
CA LEU A 152 -21.90 -1.50 8.18
C LEU A 152 -22.19 -2.90 8.73
N ILE A 153 -21.65 -3.25 9.91
CA ILE A 153 -21.95 -4.52 10.59
C ILE A 153 -23.43 -4.58 10.97
N GLU A 154 -23.97 -3.51 11.55
CA GLU A 154 -25.39 -3.40 11.91
C GLU A 154 -26.29 -3.58 10.69
N LYS A 155 -26.01 -2.87 9.59
CA LYS A 155 -26.75 -3.04 8.32
C LYS A 155 -26.67 -4.47 7.77
N CYS A 156 -25.52 -5.13 7.92
CA CYS A 156 -25.38 -6.52 7.51
C CYS A 156 -26.26 -7.45 8.37
N HIS A 157 -26.33 -7.20 9.69
CA HIS A 157 -27.19 -7.95 10.61
C HIS A 157 -28.67 -7.74 10.29
N GLU A 158 -29.10 -6.50 9.99
CA GLU A 158 -30.46 -6.18 9.55
C GLU A 158 -30.85 -6.93 8.27
N LEU A 159 -29.89 -7.14 7.36
CA LEU A 159 -30.07 -7.92 6.13
C LEU A 159 -29.99 -9.45 6.36
N GLY A 160 -29.83 -9.90 7.61
CA GLY A 160 -29.80 -11.30 8.00
C GLY A 160 -28.42 -11.96 7.95
N TYR A 161 -27.34 -11.20 7.73
CA TYR A 161 -25.98 -11.71 7.73
C TYR A 161 -25.37 -11.68 9.12
N ARG A 162 -24.92 -12.82 9.63
CA ARG A 162 -24.18 -12.89 10.89
C ARG A 162 -22.71 -12.57 10.65
N VAL A 163 -22.39 -11.29 10.52
CA VAL A 163 -21.02 -10.81 10.38
C VAL A 163 -20.40 -10.61 11.75
N LYS A 164 -19.19 -11.11 11.97
CA LYS A 164 -18.36 -10.78 13.13
C LYS A 164 -16.97 -10.40 12.64
N CYS A 165 -16.52 -9.20 13.00
CA CYS A 165 -15.18 -8.72 12.68
C CYS A 165 -14.39 -8.67 13.99
N ASP A 166 -13.32 -9.41 14.21
CA ASP A 166 -12.51 -9.28 15.44
C ASP A 166 -11.28 -8.42 15.13
N ARG A 167 -11.08 -7.31 15.86
CA ARG A 167 -9.89 -6.46 15.68
C ARG A 167 -8.68 -7.16 16.29
N LEU A 168 -7.64 -7.35 15.49
CA LEU A 168 -6.38 -8.00 15.87
C LEU A 168 -5.39 -6.97 16.45
N GLU A 169 -4.42 -7.45 17.22
CA GLU A 169 -3.36 -6.61 17.82
C GLU A 169 -2.51 -5.89 16.77
N CYS A 170 -2.42 -6.43 15.55
CA CYS A 170 -1.72 -5.82 14.42
C CYS A 170 -2.53 -4.73 13.69
N GLY A 171 -3.72 -4.37 14.18
CA GLY A 171 -4.58 -3.34 13.57
C GLY A 171 -5.47 -3.82 12.42
N TYR A 172 -5.35 -5.10 12.03
CA TYR A 172 -6.22 -5.76 11.06
C TYR A 172 -7.51 -6.30 11.71
N TYR A 173 -8.40 -6.83 10.88
CA TYR A 173 -9.68 -7.41 11.31
C TYR A 173 -9.81 -8.83 10.77
N GLN A 174 -10.05 -9.80 11.65
CA GLN A 174 -10.51 -11.13 11.26
C GLN A 174 -12.01 -11.04 10.96
N VAL A 175 -12.42 -11.26 9.72
CA VAL A 175 -13.84 -11.16 9.34
C VAL A 175 -14.42 -12.56 9.20
N THR A 176 -15.55 -12.80 9.86
CA THR A 176 -16.32 -14.02 9.74
C THR A 176 -17.74 -13.68 9.28
N LEU A 177 -18.29 -14.49 8.38
CA LEU A 177 -19.63 -14.35 7.83
C LEU A 177 -20.38 -15.66 7.98
N ASN A 178 -21.48 -15.65 8.73
CA ASN A 178 -22.28 -16.85 9.03
C ASN A 178 -21.44 -17.99 9.63
N GLY A 179 -20.41 -17.64 10.40
CA GLY A 179 -19.47 -18.60 11.01
C GLY A 179 -18.33 -19.06 10.09
N GLU A 180 -18.33 -18.68 8.82
CA GLU A 180 -17.21 -18.95 7.91
C GLU A 180 -16.16 -17.84 8.01
N ASP A 181 -14.89 -18.24 8.03
CA ASP A 181 -13.77 -17.32 8.08
C ASP A 181 -13.48 -16.72 6.68
N LEU A 182 -13.64 -15.40 6.55
CA LEU A 182 -13.30 -14.64 5.35
C LEU A 182 -11.82 -14.26 5.31
N GLY A 183 -11.08 -14.49 6.39
CA GLY A 183 -9.67 -14.13 6.54
C GLY A 183 -9.46 -12.79 7.23
N VAL A 184 -8.22 -12.31 7.12
CA VAL A 184 -7.72 -11.11 7.79
C VAL A 184 -7.67 -9.95 6.80
N TRP A 185 -8.32 -8.84 7.14
CA TRP A 185 -8.51 -7.68 6.27
C TRP A 185 -8.05 -6.40 6.95
N SER A 186 -7.52 -5.45 6.17
CA SER A 186 -7.32 -4.09 6.64
C SER A 186 -8.67 -3.40 6.87
N GLU A 187 -8.70 -2.25 7.52
CA GLU A 187 -9.94 -1.48 7.73
C GLU A 187 -10.69 -1.20 6.41
N LEU A 188 -9.97 -0.71 5.40
CA LEU A 188 -10.53 -0.47 4.07
C LEU A 188 -11.03 -1.78 3.42
N GLY A 189 -10.33 -2.89 3.65
CA GLY A 189 -10.77 -4.21 3.20
C GLY A 189 -12.09 -4.63 3.83
N VAL A 190 -12.26 -4.42 5.14
CA VAL A 190 -13.53 -4.66 5.84
C VAL A 190 -14.64 -3.80 5.26
N LEU A 191 -14.40 -2.49 5.09
CA LEU A 191 -15.39 -1.59 4.50
C LEU A 191 -15.83 -2.08 3.11
N ALA A 192 -14.89 -2.46 2.25
CA ALA A 192 -15.19 -2.97 0.92
C ALA A 192 -16.00 -4.28 0.95
N VAL A 193 -15.59 -5.24 1.79
CA VAL A 193 -16.29 -6.53 1.94
C VAL A 193 -17.71 -6.32 2.47
N LEU A 194 -17.89 -5.52 3.52
CA LEU A 194 -19.20 -5.27 4.12
C LEU A 194 -20.12 -4.46 3.22
N SER A 195 -19.61 -3.44 2.52
CA SER A 195 -20.37 -2.72 1.50
C SER A 195 -20.80 -3.64 0.36
N GLY A 196 -19.93 -4.55 -0.08
CA GLY A 196 -20.27 -5.56 -1.08
C GLY A 196 -21.41 -6.49 -0.66
N LEU A 197 -21.53 -6.84 0.63
CA LEU A 197 -22.63 -7.68 1.12
C LEU A 197 -24.00 -6.96 1.10
N GLN A 198 -24.00 -5.63 1.19
CA GLN A 198 -25.21 -4.82 1.10
C GLN A 198 -25.76 -4.81 -0.34
N GLU A 199 -24.87 -4.82 -1.33
CA GLU A 199 -25.24 -4.83 -2.74
C GLU A 199 -25.64 -6.23 -3.23
N LYS A 200 -26.87 -6.36 -3.75
CA LYS A 200 -27.41 -7.64 -4.22
C LYS A 200 -26.52 -8.31 -5.28
N PHE A 201 -25.91 -7.50 -6.16
CA PHE A 201 -25.05 -7.98 -7.24
C PHE A 201 -23.78 -8.70 -6.72
N TYR A 202 -23.13 -8.14 -5.70
CA TYR A 202 -21.90 -8.71 -5.15
C TYR A 202 -22.18 -9.84 -4.17
N ARG A 203 -23.30 -9.77 -3.45
CA ARG A 203 -23.80 -10.81 -2.54
C ARG A 203 -23.84 -12.19 -3.18
N GLU A 204 -24.38 -12.31 -4.40
CA GLU A 204 -24.51 -13.58 -5.11
C GLU A 204 -23.16 -14.19 -5.53
N ARG A 205 -22.09 -13.38 -5.58
CA ARG A 205 -20.75 -13.82 -5.98
C ARG A 205 -19.82 -14.05 -4.78
N LEU A 206 -19.92 -13.19 -3.76
CA LEU A 206 -19.11 -13.26 -2.55
C LEU A 206 -19.42 -14.51 -1.74
N ILE A 207 -20.70 -14.80 -1.50
CA ILE A 207 -21.10 -15.93 -0.63
C ILE A 207 -20.62 -17.27 -1.19
N PRO A 208 -20.82 -17.61 -2.49
CA PRO A 208 -20.30 -18.87 -3.03
C PRO A 208 -18.77 -18.91 -3.09
N SER A 209 -18.12 -17.80 -3.44
CA SER A 209 -16.65 -17.74 -3.55
C SER A 209 -15.97 -17.96 -2.19
N VAL A 210 -16.54 -17.38 -1.14
CA VAL A 210 -16.12 -17.58 0.25
C VAL A 210 -16.35 -19.03 0.68
N ALA A 211 -17.55 -19.56 0.47
CA ALA A 211 -17.87 -20.94 0.86
C ALA A 211 -16.98 -21.97 0.14
N MET A 212 -16.58 -21.70 -1.10
CA MET A 212 -15.61 -22.52 -1.82
C MET A 212 -14.19 -22.39 -1.23
N ALA A 213 -13.75 -21.19 -0.89
CA ALA A 213 -12.43 -20.96 -0.28
C ALA A 213 -12.31 -21.60 1.11
N ALA A 214 -13.37 -21.54 1.93
CA ALA A 214 -13.44 -22.20 3.23
C ALA A 214 -13.38 -23.74 3.09
N LYS A 215 -14.11 -24.31 2.12
CA LYS A 215 -14.08 -25.76 1.84
C LYS A 215 -12.72 -26.26 1.33
N ALA A 216 -12.00 -25.44 0.55
CA ALA A 216 -10.67 -25.81 0.06
C ALA A 216 -9.64 -25.92 1.19
N ARG A 217 -9.75 -25.10 2.24
CA ARG A 217 -8.84 -25.17 3.41
C ARG A 217 -9.10 -26.37 4.32
N GLY A 218 -10.33 -26.87 4.39
CA GLY A 218 -10.66 -28.04 5.20
C GLY A 218 -10.14 -29.38 4.65
N LYS A 219 -9.67 -29.43 3.40
CA LYS A 219 -9.21 -30.68 2.74
C LYS A 219 -7.69 -30.83 2.63
N ASN A 220 -6.91 -29.78 2.89
CA ASN A 220 -5.45 -29.85 2.80
C ASN A 220 -4.83 -30.11 4.17
N ASN A 221 -4.99 -31.35 4.64
CA ASN A 221 -3.94 -32.02 5.40
C ASN A 221 -3.50 -33.21 4.55
N GLN A 222 -2.21 -33.27 4.23
CA GLN A 222 -1.49 -34.20 3.33
C GLN A 222 -1.37 -33.83 1.83
N GLN A 223 -0.14 -33.43 1.48
CA GLN A 223 0.63 -33.60 0.22
C GLN A 223 0.62 -32.53 -0.90
N ASP A 224 1.86 -32.10 -1.17
CA ASP A 224 2.52 -31.65 -2.40
C ASP A 224 1.69 -31.00 -3.52
N ILE A 225 1.84 -29.67 -3.64
CA ILE A 225 1.42 -28.94 -4.83
C ILE A 225 2.63 -28.77 -5.76
N LYS A 226 2.65 -29.60 -6.80
CA LYS A 226 3.39 -29.37 -8.06
C LYS A 226 2.61 -28.30 -8.85
N MET A 227 3.28 -27.22 -9.26
CA MET A 227 2.67 -26.14 -10.05
C MET A 227 2.15 -26.64 -11.41
N PRO A 228 0.97 -26.17 -11.89
CA PRO A 228 0.58 -26.37 -13.28
C PRO A 228 1.18 -25.33 -14.21
N SER A 229 1.85 -25.83 -15.25
CA SER A 229 2.27 -25.13 -16.47
C SER A 229 1.08 -24.94 -17.40
N TRP A 230 0.90 -23.74 -17.96
CA TRP A 230 0.05 -23.51 -19.12
C TRP A 230 0.88 -22.85 -20.24
N VAL A 231 1.04 -23.62 -21.32
CA VAL A 231 1.60 -23.23 -22.61
C VAL A 231 0.46 -23.20 -23.62
N LEU A 232 0.53 -22.20 -24.50
CA LEU A 232 -0.10 -22.02 -25.81
C LEU A 232 -1.03 -23.12 -26.35
N VAL A 233 -2.20 -22.70 -26.85
CA VAL A 233 -2.76 -23.22 -28.11
C VAL A 233 -3.42 -22.09 -28.92
N ARG A 234 -3.00 -21.96 -30.19
CA ARG A 234 -3.69 -21.24 -31.29
C ARG A 234 -4.74 -22.15 -31.93
N ASN A 235 -5.76 -21.57 -32.59
CA ASN A 235 -6.28 -21.99 -33.91
C ASN A 235 -7.40 -21.02 -34.34
N THR A 236 -7.23 -20.24 -35.41
CA THR A 236 -7.51 -20.48 -36.85
C THR A 236 -8.99 -20.54 -37.25
N GLN A 237 -9.40 -19.48 -37.95
CA GLN A 237 -10.23 -19.39 -39.16
C GLN A 237 -11.60 -20.10 -39.25
N SER A 238 -12.62 -19.30 -39.60
CA SER A 238 -13.57 -19.68 -40.65
C SER A 238 -14.07 -18.42 -41.39
N GLU A 239 -13.94 -18.45 -42.72
CA GLU A 239 -14.49 -17.51 -43.70
C GLU A 239 -16.01 -17.62 -43.83
N VAL A 240 -16.70 -16.50 -44.07
CA VAL A 240 -17.91 -16.41 -44.92
C VAL A 240 -17.91 -15.06 -45.65
N LEU A 241 -18.15 -15.09 -46.96
CA LEU A 241 -18.12 -13.98 -47.92
C LEU A 241 -19.49 -13.29 -48.12
N ALA A 242 -19.46 -11.94 -48.13
CA ALA A 242 -20.16 -10.95 -49.00
C ALA A 242 -21.72 -10.83 -48.99
N PRO A 243 -22.34 -9.70 -49.45
CA PRO A 243 -21.79 -8.57 -50.23
C PRO A 243 -22.15 -7.12 -49.80
N VAL A 244 -21.27 -6.20 -50.23
CA VAL A 244 -21.45 -4.84 -50.80
C VAL A 244 -22.73 -4.05 -50.49
N GLU A 245 -22.57 -2.89 -49.87
CA GLU A 245 -23.31 -1.67 -50.24
C GLU A 245 -22.44 -0.42 -49.98
N GLN A 246 -22.26 0.38 -51.03
CA GLN A 246 -21.59 1.68 -51.02
C GLN A 246 -22.59 2.76 -50.62
N LEU A 247 -22.22 3.68 -49.72
CA LEU A 247 -22.86 4.98 -49.65
C LEU A 247 -21.95 6.06 -49.04
N ALA A 248 -21.67 7.03 -49.90
CA ALA A 248 -21.42 8.45 -49.69
C ALA A 248 -20.56 8.91 -48.49
N THR A 249 -19.40 9.44 -48.87
CA THR A 249 -18.66 10.53 -48.24
C THR A 249 -19.53 11.73 -47.86
N GLU A 250 -19.49 12.14 -46.59
CA GLU A 250 -19.72 13.53 -46.18
C GLU A 250 -18.52 14.01 -45.36
N GLU A 251 -17.89 15.07 -45.85
CA GLU A 251 -16.79 15.78 -45.20
C GLU A 251 -17.32 16.56 -43.99
N LEU A 252 -16.82 16.23 -42.79
CA LEU A 252 -16.97 17.10 -41.62
C LEU A 252 -15.70 17.94 -41.45
N LYS A 253 -15.80 19.23 -41.81
CA LYS A 253 -14.80 20.27 -41.48
C LYS A 253 -14.65 20.39 -39.96
N PRO A 254 -13.44 20.28 -39.38
CA PRO A 254 -13.24 20.64 -37.99
C PRO A 254 -13.32 22.16 -37.81
N SER A 255 -14.18 22.53 -36.87
CA SER A 255 -14.45 23.88 -36.40
C SER A 255 -13.21 24.55 -35.81
N ARG A 256 -13.09 25.84 -36.10
CA ARG A 256 -12.07 26.81 -35.71
C ARG A 256 -12.07 27.06 -34.20
N ALA A 257 -11.45 26.19 -33.41
CA ALA A 257 -11.11 26.46 -32.01
C ALA A 257 -10.07 25.50 -31.43
N GLU A 258 -8.97 25.18 -32.12
CA GLU A 258 -7.85 24.46 -31.49
C GLU A 258 -6.57 24.63 -32.34
N THR A 259 -5.92 25.78 -32.19
CA THR A 259 -4.59 26.03 -32.76
C THR A 259 -3.82 26.92 -31.82
N ARG A 260 -3.34 26.36 -30.70
CA ARG A 260 -2.35 27.05 -29.84
C ARG A 260 -1.66 26.18 -28.79
N ILE A 261 -1.22 24.96 -29.13
CA ILE A 261 -0.25 24.24 -28.27
C ILE A 261 0.70 23.39 -29.14
N VAL A 262 1.37 23.98 -30.12
CA VAL A 262 2.58 23.38 -30.75
C VAL A 262 3.52 24.49 -31.23
N GLU A 263 3.95 25.42 -30.37
CA GLU A 263 5.07 26.32 -30.71
C GLU A 263 5.61 27.15 -29.52
N GLN A 264 6.00 26.53 -28.39
CA GLN A 264 6.77 27.26 -27.37
C GLN A 264 7.59 26.40 -26.40
N MET A 265 8.30 25.39 -26.90
CA MET A 265 9.41 24.76 -26.15
C MET A 265 10.65 24.58 -27.02
N SER A 266 11.03 25.65 -27.71
CA SER A 266 12.40 25.89 -28.13
C SER A 266 12.77 27.27 -27.60
N LEU A 267 13.78 27.30 -26.72
CA LEU A 267 14.36 28.48 -26.05
C LEU A 267 13.66 28.92 -24.75
N LEU A 268 14.02 28.25 -23.64
CA LEU A 268 14.53 28.83 -22.38
C LEU A 268 14.64 27.74 -21.29
#